data_AF-A0A7C5VG35-F1
#
_entry.id   AF-A0A7C5VG35-F1
#
_cell.length_a   1.000
_cell.length_b   1.000
_cell.length_c   1.000
_cell.angle_alpha   90.00
_cell.angle_beta   90.00
_cell.angle_gamma   90.00
#
_symmetry.space_group_name_H-M   'P 1'
#
loop_
_entity.id
_entity.type
_entity.pdbx_description
1 polymer ?
#
loop_
_entity_poly.entity_id
_entity_poly.type
_entity_poly.pdbx_seq_one_letter_code
_entity_poly.pdbx_strand_id
1 'polypeptide(L)'
;GVLSIIALYLLDIPYYILIGSIAGLANLIPYFGPIVGAVPAIIASLMHNPSLTPILWIAVAFAVVQLIDNVLISPLVVAKSVNIHPLVVIVVIFIGEQLLGLMGMLLAVPITAILKVMIQETIWSFKHYRLL
;
A
#
# COMPACT_ATOMS: atom_id res chain seq x y z
N GLY A 1 -4.03 -5.98 -6.20
CA GLY A 1 -4.92 -5.79 -7.37
C GLY A 1 -4.65 -6.86 -8.40
N VAL A 2 -4.07 -6.51 -9.55
CA VAL A 2 -3.77 -7.47 -10.64
C VAL A 2 -2.94 -8.66 -10.16
N LEU A 3 -1.86 -8.42 -9.40
CA LEU A 3 -1.05 -9.51 -8.82
C LEU A 3 -1.86 -10.44 -7.92
N SER A 4 -2.77 -9.89 -7.12
CA SER A 4 -3.68 -10.66 -6.25
C SER A 4 -4.66 -11.50 -7.08
N ILE A 5 -5.20 -10.96 -8.17
CA ILE A 5 -6.09 -11.69 -9.10
C ILE A 5 -5.34 -12.86 -9.72
N ILE A 6 -4.12 -12.64 -10.22
CA ILE A 6 -3.29 -13.68 -10.82
C ILE A 6 -2.95 -14.77 -9.78
N ALA A 7 -2.53 -14.37 -8.58
CA ALA A 7 -2.17 -15.31 -7.53
C ALA A 7 -3.36 -16.19 -7.10
N LEU A 8 -4.55 -15.61 -6.97
CA LEU A 8 -5.77 -16.35 -6.63
C LEU A 8 -6.28 -17.22 -7.80
N TYR A 9 -6.12 -16.76 -9.04
CA TYR A 9 -6.42 -17.53 -10.24
C TYR A 9 -5.55 -18.79 -10.33
N LEU A 10 -4.25 -18.67 -10.07
CA LEU A 10 -3.31 -19.81 -10.06
C LEU A 10 -3.61 -20.83 -8.96
N LEU A 11 -4.35 -20.43 -7.93
CA LEU A 11 -4.79 -21.29 -6.83
C LEU A 11 -6.23 -21.80 -7.01
N ASP A 12 -6.86 -21.55 -8.16
CA ASP A 12 -8.25 -21.90 -8.45
C ASP A 12 -9.25 -21.43 -7.38
N ILE A 13 -8.99 -20.26 -6.77
CA ILE A 13 -9.87 -19.71 -5.73
C ILE A 13 -11.12 -19.10 -6.40
N PRO A 14 -12.33 -19.44 -5.93
CA PRO A 14 -13.56 -18.87 -6.48
C PRO A 14 -13.59 -17.35 -6.28
N TYR A 15 -14.20 -16.64 -7.24
CA TYR A 15 -14.33 -15.18 -7.22
C TYR A 15 -12.99 -14.42 -7.20
N TYR A 16 -11.90 -15.03 -7.71
CA TYR A 16 -10.56 -14.43 -7.73
C TYR A 16 -10.50 -13.00 -8.31
N ILE A 17 -11.31 -12.68 -9.33
CA ILE A 17 -11.41 -11.31 -9.89
C ILE A 17 -11.98 -10.32 -8.88
N LEU A 18 -13.10 -10.68 -8.25
CA LEU A 18 -13.77 -9.82 -7.27
C LEU A 18 -12.87 -9.61 -6.05
N ILE A 19 -12.35 -10.69 -5.50
CA ILE A 19 -11.52 -10.67 -4.29
C ILE A 19 -10.21 -9.92 -4.56
N GLY A 20 -9.54 -10.20 -5.67
CA GLY A 20 -8.30 -9.51 -6.04
C GLY A 20 -8.51 -8.02 -6.36
N SER A 21 -9.68 -7.65 -6.85
CA SER A 21 -10.07 -6.24 -7.03
C SER A 21 -10.29 -5.54 -5.70
N ILE A 22 -11.02 -6.16 -4.76
CA ILE A 22 -11.19 -5.65 -3.38
C ILE A 22 -9.83 -5.52 -2.69
N ALA A 23 -8.97 -6.53 -2.79
CA ALA A 23 -7.61 -6.49 -2.26
C ALA A 23 -6.80 -5.34 -2.87
N GLY A 24 -6.95 -5.08 -4.18
CA GLY A 24 -6.34 -3.94 -4.85
C GLY A 24 -6.82 -2.59 -4.33
N LEU A 25 -8.14 -2.43 -4.18
CA LEU A 25 -8.74 -1.21 -3.64
C LEU A 25 -8.32 -0.97 -2.18
N ALA A 26 -8.31 -2.02 -1.36
CA ALA A 26 -7.86 -1.93 0.02
C ALA A 26 -6.36 -1.61 0.14
N ASN A 27 -5.55 -1.97 -0.87
CA ASN A 27 -4.12 -1.64 -0.92
C ASN A 27 -3.84 -0.15 -1.23
N LEU A 28 -4.87 0.69 -1.39
CA LEU A 28 -4.72 2.14 -1.30
C LEU A 28 -4.13 2.55 0.07
N ILE A 29 -4.48 1.78 1.11
CA ILE A 29 -3.78 1.82 2.38
C ILE A 29 -2.77 0.67 2.35
N PRO A 30 -1.46 0.95 2.33
CA PRO A 30 -0.44 -0.10 2.31
C PRO A 30 -0.69 -1.12 3.43
N TYR A 31 -0.45 -2.40 3.12
CA TYR A 31 -0.65 -3.56 4.02
C TYR A 31 -2.09 -3.95 4.33
N PHE A 32 -3.09 -3.10 4.11
CA PHE A 32 -4.50 -3.48 4.23
C PHE A 32 -4.94 -4.39 3.09
N GLY A 33 -4.41 -4.19 1.89
CA GLY A 33 -4.74 -4.97 0.69
C GLY A 33 -4.69 -6.49 0.90
N PRO A 34 -3.56 -7.05 1.37
CA PRO A 34 -3.46 -8.48 1.62
C PRO A 34 -4.41 -8.99 2.69
N ILE A 35 -4.60 -8.26 3.78
CA ILE A 35 -5.48 -8.69 4.88
C ILE A 35 -6.93 -8.74 4.39
N VAL A 36 -7.39 -7.65 3.78
CA VAL A 36 -8.75 -7.52 3.26
C VAL A 36 -8.98 -8.44 2.06
N GLY A 37 -7.94 -8.84 1.33
CA GLY A 37 -8.02 -9.85 0.27
C GLY A 37 -8.02 -11.30 0.77
N ALA A 38 -7.17 -11.61 1.76
CA ALA A 38 -6.98 -12.97 2.25
C ALA A 38 -8.21 -13.51 2.99
N VAL A 39 -8.87 -12.67 3.80
CA VAL A 39 -10.07 -13.06 4.56
C VAL A 39 -11.20 -13.57 3.64
N PRO A 40 -11.68 -12.81 2.64
CA PRO A 40 -12.71 -13.30 1.73
C PRO A 40 -12.21 -14.45 0.84
N ALA A 41 -10.92 -14.52 0.48
CA ALA A 41 -10.34 -15.67 -0.23
C ALA A 41 -10.44 -16.97 0.57
N ILE A 42 -10.10 -16.92 1.86
CA ILE A 42 -10.20 -18.07 2.77
C ILE A 42 -11.66 -18.49 2.93
N ILE A 43 -12.57 -17.55 3.18
CA ILE A 43 -14.00 -17.83 3.32
C ILE A 43 -14.55 -18.46 2.04
N ALA A 44 -14.29 -17.86 0.89
CA ALA A 44 -14.79 -18.35 -0.39
C ALA A 44 -14.22 -19.73 -0.73
N SER A 45 -12.94 -19.98 -0.43
CA SER A 45 -12.31 -21.28 -0.59
C SER A 45 -12.99 -22.35 0.27
N LEU A 46 -13.22 -22.06 1.55
CA LEU A 46 -13.84 -23.00 2.49
C LEU A 46 -15.30 -23.32 2.12
N MET A 47 -16.04 -22.34 1.60
CA MET A 47 -17.40 -22.54 1.12
C MET A 47 -17.47 -23.43 -0.13
N HIS A 48 -16.46 -23.33 -1.01
CA HIS A 48 -16.41 -24.12 -2.23
C HIS A 48 -15.89 -25.55 -1.98
N ASN A 49 -14.85 -25.67 -1.16
CA ASN A 49 -14.29 -26.94 -0.74
C ASN A 49 -13.84 -26.85 0.73
N PRO A 50 -14.45 -27.59 1.67
CA PRO A 50 -14.14 -27.53 3.10
C PRO A 50 -12.72 -27.99 3.50
N SER A 51 -11.83 -28.23 2.55
CA SER A 51 -10.43 -28.53 2.80
C SER A 51 -9.68 -27.33 3.39
N LEU A 52 -8.83 -27.59 4.38
CA LEU A 52 -7.95 -26.59 4.98
C LEU A 52 -6.65 -26.39 4.17
N THR A 53 -6.37 -27.29 3.21
CA THR A 53 -5.15 -27.24 2.38
C THR A 53 -4.96 -25.91 1.64
N PRO A 54 -5.99 -25.27 1.05
CA PRO A 54 -5.82 -24.02 0.31
C PRO A 54 -5.48 -22.83 1.20
N ILE A 55 -5.78 -22.87 2.50
CA ILE A 55 -5.59 -21.72 3.41
C ILE A 55 -4.11 -21.32 3.46
N LEU A 56 -3.22 -22.30 3.60
CA LEU A 56 -1.78 -22.05 3.64
C LEU A 56 -1.30 -21.44 2.32
N TRP A 57 -1.79 -21.95 1.19
CA TRP A 57 -1.44 -21.43 -0.13
C TRP A 57 -1.94 -20.02 -0.37
N ILE A 58 -3.15 -19.68 0.09
CA ILE A 58 -3.68 -18.31 0.05
C ILE A 58 -2.81 -17.37 0.88
N ALA A 59 -2.44 -17.76 2.10
CA ALA A 59 -1.57 -16.96 2.96
C ALA A 59 -0.19 -16.73 2.31
N VAL A 60 0.41 -17.77 1.74
CA VAL A 60 1.68 -17.69 1.01
C VAL A 60 1.55 -16.80 -0.22
N ALA A 61 0.48 -16.95 -1.00
CA ALA A 61 0.23 -16.11 -2.18
C ALA A 61 0.14 -14.63 -1.82
N PHE A 62 -0.63 -14.27 -0.80
CA PHE A 62 -0.71 -12.88 -0.36
C PHE A 62 0.59 -12.36 0.26
N ALA A 63 1.36 -13.21 0.94
CA ALA A 63 2.69 -12.85 1.43
C ALA A 63 3.68 -12.57 0.27
N VAL A 64 3.67 -13.40 -0.78
CA VAL A 64 4.48 -13.19 -1.99
C VAL A 64 4.06 -11.91 -2.71
N VAL A 65 2.76 -11.68 -2.87
CA VAL A 65 2.25 -10.43 -3.47
C VAL A 65 2.71 -9.23 -2.65
N GLN A 66 2.61 -9.27 -1.32
CA GLN A 66 3.08 -8.20 -0.45
C GLN A 66 4.60 -8.00 -0.54
N LEU A 67 5.38 -9.07 -0.65
CA LEU A 67 6.82 -8.98 -0.79
C LEU A 67 7.22 -8.29 -2.11
N ILE A 68 6.57 -8.65 -3.22
CA ILE A 68 6.77 -7.98 -4.51
C ILE A 68 6.39 -6.50 -4.39
N ASP A 69 5.28 -6.20 -3.73
CA ASP A 69 4.81 -4.83 -3.57
C ASP A 69 5.77 -3.98 -2.73
N ASN A 70 6.36 -4.57 -1.67
CA ASN A 70 7.31 -3.90 -0.79
C ASN A 70 8.70 -3.71 -1.40
N VAL A 71 9.20 -4.73 -2.11
CA VAL A 71 10.60 -4.77 -2.59
C VAL A 71 10.76 -4.14 -3.97
N LEU A 72 9.75 -4.27 -4.84
CA LEU A 72 9.82 -3.81 -6.23
C LEU A 72 8.89 -2.63 -6.49
N ILE A 73 7.59 -2.80 -6.26
CA ILE A 73 6.60 -1.82 -6.73
C ILE A 73 6.68 -0.51 -5.94
N SER A 74 6.65 -0.59 -4.60
CA SER A 74 6.65 0.59 -3.75
C SER A 74 7.89 1.47 -3.99
N PRO A 75 9.13 0.95 -4.03
CA PRO A 75 10.30 1.75 -4.33
C PRO A 75 10.27 2.35 -5.74
N LEU A 76 9.84 1.60 -6.76
CA LEU A 76 9.77 2.09 -8.15
C LEU A 76 8.74 3.21 -8.31
N VAL A 77 7.60 3.10 -7.63
CA VAL A 77 6.55 4.13 -7.66
C VAL A 77 7.01 5.36 -6.87
N VAL A 78 7.46 5.19 -5.62
CA VAL A 78 7.88 6.28 -4.75
C VAL A 78 9.09 7.02 -5.32
N ALA A 79 10.09 6.32 -5.86
CA ALA A 79 11.25 6.92 -6.51
C ALA A 79 10.88 7.84 -7.69
N LYS A 80 9.75 7.56 -8.35
CA LYS A 80 9.22 8.38 -9.44
C LYS A 80 8.41 9.58 -8.94
N SER A 81 7.80 9.47 -7.77
CA SER A 81 6.73 10.38 -7.32
C SER A 81 7.17 11.47 -6.35
N VAL A 82 8.15 11.21 -5.50
CA VAL A 82 8.48 12.16 -4.43
C VAL A 82 9.94 11.99 -4.07
N ASN A 83 10.75 13.02 -4.34
CA ASN A 83 12.13 13.16 -3.89
C ASN A 83 12.22 13.29 -2.34
N ILE A 84 11.46 12.49 -1.58
CA ILE A 84 11.39 12.51 -0.13
C ILE A 84 12.11 11.26 0.37
N HIS A 85 13.05 11.46 1.29
CA HIS A 85 13.85 10.37 1.83
C HIS A 85 12.94 9.34 2.56
N PRO A 86 13.06 8.03 2.31
CA PRO A 86 12.17 7.00 2.87
C PRO A 86 12.01 7.06 4.39
N LEU A 87 13.10 7.33 5.13
CA LEU A 87 13.07 7.53 6.59
C LEU A 87 12.10 8.64 7.02
N VAL A 88 12.00 9.75 6.27
CA VAL A 88 11.09 10.85 6.59
C VAL A 88 9.64 10.36 6.50
N VAL A 89 9.31 9.61 5.44
CA VAL A 89 7.97 9.04 5.22
C VAL A 89 7.56 8.14 6.38
N ILE A 90 8.46 7.26 6.84
CA ILE A 90 8.21 6.37 7.98
C ILE A 90 7.93 7.20 9.25
N VAL A 91 8.78 8.18 9.54
CA VAL A 91 8.64 9.04 10.73
C VAL A 91 7.31 9.81 10.69
N VAL A 92 6.95 10.44 9.57
CA VAL A 92 5.69 11.19 9.51
C VAL A 92 4.46 10.30 9.54
N ILE A 93 4.52 9.06 9.03
CA ILE A 93 3.42 8.10 9.17
C ILE A 93 3.20 7.75 10.64
N PHE A 94 4.26 7.47 11.41
CA PHE A 94 4.13 7.19 12.84
C PHE A 94 3.59 8.40 13.61
N ILE A 95 4.05 9.60 13.29
CA ILE A 95 3.52 10.82 13.91
C ILE A 95 2.04 11.00 13.55
N GLY A 96 1.65 10.80 12.29
CA GLY A 96 0.26 10.87 11.85
C GLY A 96 -0.61 9.84 12.57
N GLU A 97 -0.12 8.60 12.67
CA GLU A 97 -0.76 7.52 13.42
C GLU A 97 -1.05 7.92 14.87
N GLN A 98 -0.05 8.44 15.57
CA GLN A 98 -0.19 8.86 16.96
C GLN A 98 -1.22 9.98 17.14
N LEU A 99 -1.35 10.88 16.16
CA LEU A 99 -2.20 12.07 16.26
C LEU A 99 -3.67 11.81 15.91
N LEU A 100 -3.92 11.12 14.81
CA LEU A 100 -5.26 10.94 14.23
C LEU A 100 -5.57 9.48 13.87
N GLY A 101 -4.76 8.53 14.37
CA GLY A 101 -4.88 7.12 14.05
C GLY A 101 -4.71 6.85 12.56
N LEU A 102 -5.58 5.99 12.03
CA LEU A 102 -5.59 5.61 10.63
C LEU A 102 -5.66 6.84 9.69
N MET A 103 -6.48 7.86 10.02
CA MET A 103 -6.60 9.04 9.16
C MET A 103 -5.33 9.88 9.13
N GLY A 104 -4.60 9.94 10.24
CA GLY A 104 -3.33 10.64 10.27
C GLY A 104 -2.24 9.92 9.48
N MET A 105 -2.20 8.57 9.51
CA MET A 105 -1.31 7.80 8.65
C MET A 105 -1.56 8.08 7.17
N LEU A 106 -2.84 8.12 6.75
CA LEU A 106 -3.23 8.35 5.36
C LEU A 106 -2.85 9.75 4.87
N LEU A 107 -3.04 10.76 5.72
CA LEU A 107 -2.79 12.15 5.37
C LEU A 107 -1.33 12.57 5.57
N ALA A 108 -0.53 11.81 6.33
CA ALA A 108 0.85 12.19 6.66
C ALA A 108 1.72 12.42 5.43
N VAL A 109 1.68 11.50 4.46
CA VAL A 109 2.49 11.57 3.23
C VAL A 109 2.10 12.76 2.34
N PRO A 110 0.83 12.96 1.95
CA PRO A 110 0.44 14.09 1.12
C PRO A 110 0.68 15.44 1.81
N ILE A 111 0.40 15.56 3.12
CA ILE A 111 0.68 16.79 3.87
C ILE A 111 2.19 17.10 3.86
N THR A 112 3.03 16.09 4.12
CA THR A 112 4.49 16.26 4.13
C THR A 112 5.01 16.64 2.74
N ALA A 113 4.44 16.07 1.68
CA ALA A 113 4.78 16.44 0.31
C ALA A 113 4.42 17.90 0.00
N ILE A 114 3.21 18.36 0.38
CA ILE A 114 2.77 19.75 0.21
C ILE A 114 3.71 20.70 0.98
N LEU A 115 3.98 20.41 2.26
CA LEU A 115 4.87 21.23 3.09
C LEU A 115 6.26 21.34 2.49
N LYS A 116 6.82 20.22 2.00
CA LYS A 116 8.13 20.22 1.35
C LYS A 116 8.15 21.14 0.14
N VAL A 117 7.16 21.02 -0.75
CA VAL A 117 7.07 21.87 -1.95
C VAL A 117 6.94 23.34 -1.56
N MET A 118 6.07 23.67 -0.61
CA MET A 118 5.90 25.04 -0.12
C MET A 118 7.22 25.62 0.43
N ILE A 119 7.97 24.86 1.23
CA ILE A 119 9.26 25.29 1.78
C ILE A 119 10.29 25.49 0.65
N GLN A 120 10.37 24.54 -0.29
CA GLN A 120 11.32 24.61 -1.41
C GLN A 120 11.05 25.83 -2.30
N GLU A 121 9.80 26.06 -2.67
CA GLU A 121 9.39 27.21 -3.47
C GLU A 121 9.62 28.53 -2.74
N THR A 122 9.33 28.57 -1.43
CA THR A 122 9.58 29.76 -0.62
C THR A 122 11.08 30.09 -0.59
N ILE A 123 11.95 29.10 -0.30
CA ILE A 123 13.41 29.31 -0.27
C ILE A 123 13.95 29.70 -1.65
N TRP A 124 13.44 29.09 -2.72
CA TRP A 124 13.82 29.43 -4.09
C TRP A 124 13.44 30.87 -4.43
N SER A 125 12.22 31.29 -4.07
CA SER A 125 11.73 32.66 -4.24
C SER A 125 12.61 33.67 -3.50
N PHE A 126 12.97 33.42 -2.24
CA PHE A 126 13.87 34.29 -1.48
C PHE A 126 15.27 34.42 -2.10
N LYS A 127 15.82 33.32 -2.64
CA LYS A 127 17.13 33.35 -3.32
C LYS A 127 17.11 34.06 -4.67
N HIS A 128 16.03 33.94 -5.46
CA HIS A 128 15.96 34.54 -6.79
C HIS A 128 15.51 36.00 -6.79
N TYR A 129 14.68 36.42 -5.83
CA TYR A 129 14.20 37.81 -5.74
C TYR A 129 15.13 38.78 -4.99
N ARG A 130 16.35 38.34 -4.63
CA ARG A 130 17.44 39.23 -4.18
C ARG A 130 17.05 40.18 -3.03
N LEU A 131 16.38 39.61 -2.02
CA LEU A 131 16.18 40.26 -0.71
C LEU A 131 17.35 40.01 0.27
N LEU A 132 18.39 39.30 -0.19
CA LEU A 132 19.76 39.23 0.33
C LEU A 132 20.73 39.25 -0.87
#